data_AF-A0A5N9HQ74-F1
#
_entry.id   AF-A0A5N9HQ74-F1
#
_cell.length_a   1.000
_cell.length_b   1.000
_cell.length_c   1.000
_cell.angle_alpha   90.00
_cell.angle_beta   90.00
_cell.angle_gamma   90.00
#
_symmetry.space_group_name_H-M   'P 1'
#
loop_
_entity.id
_entity.type
_entity.pdbx_description
1 polymer ?
#
loop_
_entity_poly.entity_id
_entity_poly.type
_entity_poly.pdbx_seq_one_letter_code
_entity_poly.pdbx_strand_id
1 'polypeptide(L)'
;MTLDYEIGNPNEPKGHALIYFRDGANPEKVGASYVVILPVIVEISKYIPPFLAGQVEQLGSSDMSSFVFPPAPEIVPSEQWLRQTAESRSDDLLFGGTVNFGDVTSLMEIVAAVSAEYAAQFDVMTDKQRRVIDAGTPVENLNEPEPVDDVNDVMYSMMSEPDLLTELTTLMGRLQYESSGGDAAGARETAAKIRSIGKHMPENRRIDSLVSAAMDGTNDSAKRTQLYLDRVYAMYREDYARVQVIEQEIDELTLG
;
A
#
# COMPACT_ATOMS: atom_id res chain seq x y z
N MET A 1 15.60 6.51 20.05
CA MET A 1 16.33 5.78 21.12
C MET A 1 17.56 5.15 20.48
N THR A 2 18.67 4.91 21.18
CA THR A 2 19.79 4.16 20.57
C THR A 2 19.63 2.68 20.91
N LEU A 3 19.58 1.82 19.90
CA LEU A 3 19.51 0.37 20.08
C LEU A 3 20.91 -0.21 20.34
N ASP A 4 21.00 -1.15 21.27
CA ASP A 4 22.23 -1.86 21.61
C ASP A 4 22.26 -3.23 20.92
N TYR A 5 23.01 -3.33 19.82
CA TYR A 5 23.15 -4.57 19.05
C TYR A 5 24.30 -5.41 19.61
N GLU A 6 23.96 -6.59 20.11
CA GLU A 6 24.97 -7.59 20.47
C GLU A 6 25.26 -8.58 19.34
N ILE A 7 24.25 -8.82 18.49
CA ILE A 7 24.39 -9.53 17.21
C ILE A 7 23.64 -8.71 16.16
N GLY A 8 24.28 -8.50 15.01
CA GLY A 8 23.71 -7.73 13.91
C GLY A 8 24.48 -6.45 13.63
N ASN A 9 23.93 -5.62 12.75
CA ASN A 9 24.52 -4.34 12.36
C ASN A 9 23.42 -3.28 12.29
N PRO A 10 23.51 -2.17 13.04
CA PRO A 10 22.49 -1.12 13.01
C PRO A 10 22.33 -0.45 11.63
N ASN A 11 23.31 -0.57 10.74
CA ASN A 11 23.20 -0.05 9.37
C ASN A 11 22.63 -1.07 8.37
N GLU A 12 22.57 -2.34 8.76
CA GLU A 12 22.06 -3.46 7.97
C GLU A 12 21.17 -4.36 8.86
N PRO A 13 20.11 -3.82 9.48
CA PRO A 13 19.19 -4.62 10.27
C PRO A 13 18.52 -5.67 9.38
N LYS A 14 18.35 -6.88 9.89
CA LYS A 14 17.88 -8.02 9.09
C LYS A 14 16.38 -8.03 8.86
N GLY A 15 15.63 -7.23 9.61
CA GLY A 15 14.16 -7.22 9.62
C GLY A 15 13.57 -8.17 10.65
N HIS A 16 14.39 -8.87 11.43
CA HIS A 16 13.92 -9.73 12.51
C HIS A 16 14.94 -9.77 13.66
N ALA A 17 14.48 -9.54 14.88
CA ALA A 17 15.35 -9.33 16.03
C ALA A 17 14.76 -9.92 17.32
N LEU A 18 15.61 -10.56 18.13
CA LEU A 18 15.32 -10.87 19.52
C LEU A 18 15.74 -9.68 20.38
N ILE A 19 14.80 -9.13 21.15
CA ILE A 19 15.08 -8.13 22.18
C ILE A 19 15.07 -8.84 23.52
N TYR A 20 16.09 -8.65 24.35
CA TYR A 20 16.12 -9.22 25.68
C TYR A 20 16.44 -8.19 26.76
N PHE A 21 15.97 -8.48 27.96
CA PHE A 21 16.11 -7.64 29.14
C PHE A 21 16.57 -8.49 30.32
N ARG A 22 17.30 -7.88 31.25
CA ARG A 22 17.69 -8.50 32.52
C ARG A 22 16.87 -7.91 33.66
N ASP A 23 16.53 -8.72 34.66
CA ASP A 23 15.87 -8.23 35.86
C ASP A 23 16.87 -7.42 36.71
N GLY A 24 16.45 -6.25 37.20
CA GLY A 24 17.29 -5.39 38.03
C GLY A 24 17.65 -5.96 39.40
N ALA A 25 16.82 -6.85 39.96
CA ALA A 25 17.08 -7.52 41.22
C ALA A 25 17.78 -8.87 41.04
N ASN A 26 17.59 -9.54 39.91
CA ASN A 26 18.24 -10.81 39.58
C ASN A 26 18.73 -10.85 38.12
N PRO A 27 19.99 -10.48 37.84
CA PRO A 27 20.52 -10.43 36.47
C PRO A 27 20.50 -11.76 35.71
N GLU A 28 20.38 -12.91 36.39
CA GLU A 28 20.23 -14.21 35.72
C GLU A 28 18.82 -14.44 35.17
N LYS A 29 17.83 -13.68 35.66
CA LYS A 29 16.47 -13.72 35.14
C LYS A 29 16.40 -12.85 33.89
N VAL A 30 16.18 -13.50 32.75
CA VAL A 30 16.15 -12.89 31.43
C VAL A 30 14.75 -13.03 30.83
N GLY A 31 14.26 -11.95 30.25
CA GLY A 31 13.00 -11.93 29.50
C GLY A 31 13.24 -11.45 28.07
N ALA A 32 12.48 -11.97 27.11
CA ALA A 32 12.64 -11.63 25.70
C ALA A 32 11.33 -11.43 24.94
N SER A 33 11.41 -10.59 23.90
CA SER A 33 10.40 -10.38 22.87
C SER A 33 11.04 -10.54 21.50
N TYR A 34 10.24 -10.85 20.49
CA TYR A 34 10.70 -11.01 19.11
C TYR A 34 10.02 -9.97 18.20
N VAL A 35 10.83 -9.23 17.45
CA VAL A 35 10.39 -8.24 16.46
C VAL A 35 10.52 -8.84 15.07
N VAL A 36 9.51 -8.64 14.23
CA VAL A 36 9.51 -8.99 12.81
C VAL A 36 8.99 -7.81 12.02
N ILE A 37 9.78 -7.39 11.04
CA ILE A 37 9.43 -6.42 10.00
C ILE A 37 9.12 -7.20 8.72
N LEU A 38 7.92 -7.06 8.20
CA LEU A 38 7.51 -7.68 6.96
C LEU A 38 8.18 -6.98 5.78
N PRO A 39 8.85 -7.72 4.88
CA PRO A 39 9.44 -7.15 3.68
C PRO A 39 8.39 -6.83 2.60
N VAL A 40 7.11 -7.17 2.83
CA VAL A 40 5.99 -6.96 1.92
C VAL A 40 4.94 -6.08 2.58
N ILE A 41 4.42 -5.12 1.82
CA ILE A 41 3.33 -4.26 2.27
C ILE A 41 2.05 -5.10 2.27
N VAL A 42 1.44 -5.26 3.44
CA VAL A 42 0.19 -6.01 3.60
C VAL A 42 -0.96 -5.04 3.82
N GLU A 43 -1.89 -4.98 2.86
CA GLU A 43 -3.18 -4.33 3.04
C GLU A 43 -4.13 -5.27 3.79
N ILE A 44 -4.24 -5.10 5.11
CA ILE A 44 -5.06 -5.96 5.97
C ILE A 44 -6.54 -5.90 5.57
N SER A 45 -7.00 -4.79 4.99
CA SER A 45 -8.34 -4.63 4.42
C SER A 45 -8.71 -5.75 3.43
N LYS A 46 -7.74 -6.30 2.69
CA LYS A 46 -7.96 -7.43 1.76
C LYS A 46 -8.28 -8.75 2.46
N TYR A 47 -7.98 -8.88 3.74
CA TYR A 47 -8.10 -10.12 4.52
C TYR A 47 -9.13 -10.02 5.65
N ILE A 48 -9.73 -8.85 5.86
CA ILE A 48 -10.78 -8.65 6.87
C ILE A 48 -12.15 -8.92 6.23
N PRO A 49 -12.95 -9.82 6.79
CA PRO A 49 -14.33 -10.01 6.35
C PRO A 49 -15.12 -8.69 6.42
N PRO A 50 -15.99 -8.36 5.44
CA PRO A 50 -16.69 -7.07 5.37
C PRO A 50 -17.45 -6.68 6.64
N PHE A 51 -17.95 -7.66 7.40
CA PHE A 51 -18.68 -7.43 8.65
C PHE A 51 -17.80 -7.01 9.84
N LEU A 52 -16.46 -7.10 9.73
CA LEU A 52 -15.49 -6.67 10.74
C LEU A 52 -14.74 -5.39 10.37
N ALA A 53 -14.92 -4.86 9.15
CA ALA A 53 -14.15 -3.73 8.63
C ALA A 53 -14.21 -2.50 9.56
N GLY A 54 -15.41 -2.14 10.06
CA GLY A 54 -15.58 -0.99 10.96
C GLY A 54 -14.97 -1.15 12.36
N GLN A 55 -14.66 -2.38 12.79
CA GLN A 55 -13.95 -2.62 14.05
C GLN A 55 -12.44 -2.52 13.89
N VAL A 56 -11.92 -2.79 12.68
CA VAL A 56 -10.47 -2.75 12.41
C VAL A 56 -9.99 -1.34 12.05
N GLU A 57 -10.84 -0.49 11.45
CA GLU A 57 -10.55 0.94 11.33
C GLU A 57 -10.27 1.59 12.71
N GLN A 58 -10.93 1.12 13.78
CA GLN A 58 -10.69 1.59 15.14
C GLN A 58 -9.36 1.13 15.74
N LEU A 59 -8.73 0.08 15.18
CA LEU A 59 -7.42 -0.42 15.63
C LEU A 59 -6.24 0.37 15.05
N GLY A 60 -6.51 1.35 14.17
CA GLY A 60 -5.51 2.23 13.59
C GLY A 60 -4.96 1.66 12.27
N SER A 61 -5.00 2.47 11.23
CA SER A 61 -4.39 2.23 9.93
C SER A 61 -2.85 2.35 9.94
N SER A 62 -2.21 2.27 11.12
CA SER A 62 -0.77 2.38 11.22
C SER A 62 -0.13 1.13 10.66
N ASP A 63 0.74 1.30 9.66
CA ASP A 63 1.53 0.27 8.99
C ASP A 63 1.83 -0.92 9.90
N MET A 64 1.04 -1.98 9.75
CA MET A 64 1.29 -3.27 10.38
C MET A 64 2.42 -4.02 9.67
N SER A 65 3.41 -3.29 9.15
CA SER A 65 4.63 -3.88 8.62
C SER A 65 5.57 -4.33 9.73
N SER A 66 5.37 -3.87 10.98
CA SER A 66 6.15 -4.29 12.14
C SER A 66 5.30 -4.98 13.20
N PHE A 67 5.79 -6.11 13.72
CA PHE A 67 5.16 -6.89 14.77
C PHE A 67 6.15 -7.16 15.88
N VAL A 68 5.69 -7.07 17.13
CA VAL A 68 6.46 -7.51 18.28
C VAL A 68 5.63 -8.44 19.16
N PHE A 69 6.20 -9.60 19.50
CA PHE A 69 5.54 -10.58 20.34
C PHE A 69 6.54 -11.38 21.18
N PRO A 70 6.25 -11.66 22.46
CA PRO A 70 5.15 -11.08 23.26
C PRO A 70 5.34 -9.58 23.51
N PRO A 71 4.26 -8.80 23.71
CA PRO A 71 4.34 -7.35 23.91
C PRO A 71 5.02 -6.96 25.22
N ALA A 72 4.93 -7.81 26.25
CA ALA A 72 5.82 -7.77 27.41
C ALA A 72 6.79 -8.95 27.31
N PRO A 73 8.08 -8.80 27.62
CA PRO A 73 9.06 -9.87 27.47
C PRO A 73 8.71 -11.07 28.35
N GLU A 74 8.73 -12.26 27.77
CA GLU A 74 8.50 -13.51 28.49
C GLU A 74 9.81 -14.09 29.01
N ILE A 75 9.75 -14.78 30.15
CA ILE A 75 10.95 -15.35 30.76
C ILE A 75 11.49 -16.49 29.90
N VAL A 76 12.78 -16.42 29.60
CA VAL A 76 13.49 -17.40 28.78
C VAL A 76 14.55 -18.14 29.60
N PRO A 77 15.05 -19.30 29.13
CA PRO A 77 15.98 -20.12 29.90
C PRO A 77 17.27 -19.40 30.33
N SER A 78 17.90 -18.65 29.42
CA SER A 78 19.10 -17.86 29.69
C SER A 78 19.44 -16.93 28.52
N GLU A 79 20.32 -15.96 28.76
CA GLU A 79 20.93 -15.15 27.71
C GLU A 79 21.76 -15.98 26.72
N GLN A 80 22.48 -16.99 27.21
CA GLN A 80 23.25 -17.88 26.33
C GLN A 80 22.33 -18.63 25.34
N TRP A 81 21.16 -19.07 25.81
CA TRP A 81 20.17 -19.71 24.95
C TRP A 81 19.63 -18.74 23.89
N LEU A 82 19.37 -17.48 24.25
CA LEU A 82 18.96 -16.44 23.30
C LEU A 82 20.03 -16.19 22.24
N ARG A 83 21.30 -16.06 22.65
CA ARG A 83 22.42 -15.84 21.73
C ARG A 83 22.55 -16.97 20.72
N GLN A 84 22.50 -18.22 21.18
CA GLN A 84 22.53 -19.40 20.30
C GLN A 84 21.32 -19.43 19.34
N THR A 85 20.15 -19.05 19.85
CA THR A 85 18.93 -18.97 19.04
C THR A 85 19.07 -17.92 17.94
N ALA A 86 19.53 -16.71 18.28
CA ALA A 86 19.77 -15.62 17.34
C ALA A 86 20.79 -16.02 16.26
N GLU A 87 21.91 -16.62 16.64
CA GLU A 87 22.93 -17.12 15.70
C GLU A 87 22.36 -18.17 14.75
N SER A 88 21.66 -19.18 15.29
CA SER A 88 21.11 -20.29 14.48
C SER A 88 20.07 -19.84 13.45
N ARG A 89 19.29 -18.82 13.80
CA ARG A 89 18.23 -18.25 12.95
C ARG A 89 18.73 -17.11 12.09
N SER A 90 19.97 -16.68 12.31
CA SER A 90 20.50 -15.44 11.75
C SER A 90 19.60 -14.24 12.09
N ASP A 91 19.10 -14.16 13.32
CA ASP A 91 18.40 -12.99 13.83
C ASP A 91 19.41 -11.90 14.28
N ASP A 92 18.94 -10.67 14.43
CA ASP A 92 19.63 -9.67 15.25
C ASP A 92 19.34 -9.93 16.74
N LEU A 93 20.27 -9.57 17.63
CA LEU A 93 20.10 -9.65 19.08
C LEU A 93 20.31 -8.27 19.70
N LEU A 94 19.29 -7.77 20.37
CA LEU A 94 19.25 -6.44 20.96
C LEU A 94 19.19 -6.54 22.49
N PHE A 95 20.08 -5.84 23.17
CA PHE A 95 19.97 -5.65 24.61
C PHE A 95 19.06 -4.45 24.92
N GLY A 96 17.88 -4.74 25.47
CA GLY A 96 16.88 -3.74 25.81
C GLY A 96 17.10 -3.08 27.18
N GLY A 97 18.10 -3.55 27.94
CA GLY A 97 18.48 -2.98 29.24
C GLY A 97 17.98 -3.77 30.44
N THR A 98 18.01 -3.10 31.59
CA THR A 98 17.63 -3.68 32.89
C THR A 98 16.24 -3.19 33.28
N VAL A 99 15.35 -4.11 33.63
CA VAL A 99 13.92 -3.84 33.87
C VAL A 99 13.43 -4.49 35.16
N ASN A 100 12.21 -4.12 35.58
CA ASN A 100 11.45 -4.83 36.60
C ASN A 100 10.37 -5.65 35.91
N PHE A 101 10.49 -6.99 35.93
CA PHE A 101 9.49 -7.86 35.28
C PHE A 101 8.10 -7.83 35.93
N GLY A 102 7.96 -7.21 37.10
CA GLY A 102 6.66 -6.99 37.74
C GLY A 102 5.86 -5.83 37.15
N ASP A 103 6.50 -4.90 36.43
CA ASP A 103 5.85 -3.73 35.84
C ASP A 103 5.55 -3.95 34.35
N VAL A 104 4.48 -4.72 34.09
CA VAL A 104 4.10 -5.13 32.73
C VAL A 104 3.84 -3.93 31.81
N THR A 105 3.26 -2.85 32.34
CA THR A 105 2.96 -1.65 31.54
C THR A 105 4.24 -1.00 31.03
N SER A 106 5.22 -0.77 31.90
CA SER A 106 6.50 -0.19 31.48
C SER A 106 7.28 -1.11 30.53
N LEU A 107 7.18 -2.44 30.70
CA LEU A 107 7.77 -3.40 29.77
C LEU A 107 7.16 -3.27 28.37
N MET A 108 5.83 -3.20 28.27
CA MET A 108 5.13 -3.04 26.99
C MET A 108 5.51 -1.75 26.29
N GLU A 109 5.62 -0.64 27.03
CA GLU A 109 6.06 0.66 26.49
C GLU A 109 7.49 0.60 25.94
N ILE A 110 8.43 0.00 26.68
CA ILE A 110 9.82 -0.13 26.24
C ILE A 110 9.93 -1.05 25.02
N VAL A 111 9.24 -2.19 25.02
CA VAL A 111 9.25 -3.12 23.88
C VAL A 111 8.68 -2.44 22.62
N ALA A 112 7.59 -1.69 22.76
CA ALA A 112 7.03 -0.92 21.65
C ALA A 112 8.02 0.16 21.14
N ALA A 113 8.70 0.86 22.04
CA ALA A 113 9.71 1.85 21.66
C ALA A 113 10.91 1.24 20.92
N VAL A 114 11.41 0.10 21.38
CA VAL A 114 12.49 -0.64 20.71
C VAL A 114 12.04 -1.14 19.32
N SER A 115 10.82 -1.70 19.24
CA SER A 115 10.25 -2.18 17.97
C SER A 115 10.11 -1.05 16.94
N ALA A 116 9.62 0.12 17.36
CA ALA A 116 9.45 1.27 16.49
C ALA A 116 10.81 1.81 15.97
N GLU A 117 11.81 1.87 16.84
CA GLU A 117 13.16 2.30 16.46
C GLU A 117 13.83 1.29 15.51
N TYR A 118 13.65 -0.02 15.75
CA TYR A 118 14.20 -1.06 14.87
C TYR A 118 13.56 -1.01 13.48
N ALA A 119 12.23 -0.80 13.41
CA ALA A 119 11.52 -0.60 12.15
C ALA A 119 12.06 0.63 11.38
N ALA A 120 12.26 1.76 12.06
CA ALA A 120 12.81 2.96 11.43
C ALA A 120 14.23 2.74 10.85
N GLN A 121 15.08 1.97 11.53
CA GLN A 121 16.41 1.61 11.02
C GLN A 121 16.32 0.73 9.77
N PHE A 122 15.36 -0.21 9.75
CA PHE A 122 15.11 -1.07 8.59
C PHE A 122 14.57 -0.29 7.38
N ASP A 123 13.65 0.64 7.60
CA ASP A 123 13.11 1.50 6.54
C ASP A 123 14.21 2.35 5.88
N VAL A 124 15.11 2.95 6.68
CA VAL A 124 16.25 3.70 6.14
C VAL A 124 17.17 2.82 5.27
N MET A 125 17.37 1.56 5.65
CA MET A 125 18.18 0.61 4.87
C MET A 125 17.48 0.23 3.56
N THR A 126 16.18 -0.08 3.60
CA THR A 126 15.42 -0.45 2.38
C THR A 126 15.30 0.72 1.41
N ASP A 127 15.13 1.95 1.89
CA ASP A 127 15.17 3.16 1.06
C ASP A 127 16.54 3.37 0.40
N LYS A 128 17.63 3.13 1.14
CA LYS A 128 18.99 3.18 0.57
C LYS A 128 19.18 2.09 -0.49
N GLN A 129 18.73 0.87 -0.25
CA GLN A 129 18.84 -0.22 -1.21
C GLN A 129 18.02 0.05 -2.48
N ARG A 130 16.78 0.57 -2.36
CA ARG A 130 15.98 1.02 -3.50
C ARG A 130 16.75 2.04 -4.36
N ARG A 131 17.32 3.07 -3.73
CA ARG A 131 18.14 4.09 -4.43
C ARG A 131 19.41 3.53 -5.07
N VAL A 132 20.03 2.50 -4.50
CA VAL A 132 21.23 1.86 -5.07
C VAL A 132 20.87 0.93 -6.23
N ILE A 133 19.74 0.21 -6.17
CA ILE A 133 19.21 -0.57 -7.29
C ILE A 133 18.90 0.36 -8.47
N ASP A 134 18.34 1.54 -8.20
CA ASP A 134 18.07 2.57 -9.22
C ASP A 134 19.36 3.22 -9.77
N ALA A 135 20.46 3.24 -9.00
CA ALA A 135 21.72 3.88 -9.38
C ALA A 135 22.78 2.91 -9.93
N GLY A 136 22.51 1.60 -10.00
CA GLY A 136 23.55 0.57 -9.95
C GLY A 136 23.43 -0.62 -10.90
N THR A 137 22.87 -0.45 -12.10
CA THR A 137 23.12 -1.37 -13.23
C THR A 137 22.77 -0.71 -14.58
N PRO A 138 23.69 -0.57 -15.55
CA PRO A 138 23.31 -0.28 -16.91
C PRO A 138 22.71 -1.55 -17.51
N VAL A 139 21.40 -1.67 -17.45
CA VAL A 139 20.67 -2.65 -18.26
C VAL A 139 20.74 -2.17 -19.70
N GLU A 140 21.48 -2.89 -20.54
CA GLU A 140 21.52 -2.65 -21.98
C GLU A 140 20.09 -2.68 -22.55
N ASN A 141 19.67 -1.53 -23.09
CA ASN A 141 18.56 -1.34 -24.04
C ASN A 141 17.42 -2.39 -23.96
N LEU A 142 16.57 -2.25 -22.96
CA LEU A 142 15.15 -2.47 -23.13
C LEU A 142 14.48 -1.17 -22.66
N ASN A 143 13.68 -0.59 -23.54
CA ASN A 143 13.02 0.70 -23.37
C ASN A 143 12.64 0.97 -21.91
N GLU A 144 12.99 2.17 -21.43
CA GLU A 144 12.63 2.71 -20.13
C GLU A 144 11.22 2.23 -19.74
N PRO A 145 11.05 1.46 -18.64
CA PRO A 145 9.74 1.37 -18.03
C PRO A 145 9.48 2.74 -17.45
N GLU A 146 8.46 3.42 -17.99
CA GLU A 146 7.87 4.59 -17.35
C GLU A 146 7.65 4.34 -15.85
N PRO A 147 7.73 5.38 -15.00
CA PRO A 147 7.58 5.26 -13.56
C PRO A 147 6.35 4.40 -13.24
N VAL A 148 6.52 3.41 -12.37
CA VAL A 148 5.44 2.53 -11.89
C VAL A 148 4.54 3.36 -10.97
N ASP A 149 3.69 4.18 -11.58
CA ASP A 149 2.82 5.16 -10.91
C ASP A 149 1.48 4.55 -10.50
N ASP A 150 1.29 3.23 -10.62
CA ASP A 150 -0.07 2.71 -10.68
C ASP A 150 -0.25 1.30 -10.10
N VAL A 151 -0.34 1.24 -8.76
CA VAL A 151 -0.86 0.06 -8.04
C VAL A 151 -2.23 -0.36 -8.58
N ASN A 152 -3.01 0.58 -9.12
CA ASN A 152 -4.32 0.27 -9.69
C ASN A 152 -4.22 -0.45 -11.04
N ASP A 153 -3.15 -0.22 -11.82
CA ASP A 153 -2.94 -0.88 -13.13
C ASP A 153 -2.83 -2.40 -12.98
N VAL A 154 -2.12 -2.88 -11.96
CA VAL A 154 -2.03 -4.31 -11.64
C VAL A 154 -3.40 -4.86 -11.24
N MET A 155 -4.18 -4.11 -10.46
CA MET A 155 -5.52 -4.51 -10.03
C MET A 155 -6.48 -4.61 -11.23
N TYR A 156 -6.48 -3.60 -12.11
CA TYR A 156 -7.29 -3.55 -13.32
C TYR A 156 -6.93 -4.67 -14.31
N SER A 157 -5.66 -5.06 -14.41
CA SER A 157 -5.23 -6.17 -15.26
C SER A 157 -5.84 -7.54 -14.89
N MET A 158 -6.31 -7.68 -13.64
CA MET A 158 -6.89 -8.93 -13.12
C MET A 158 -8.43 -8.92 -13.12
N MET A 159 -9.06 -7.79 -13.46
CA MET A 159 -10.52 -7.64 -13.44
C MET A 159 -11.14 -8.16 -14.74
N SER A 160 -12.37 -8.64 -14.64
CA SER A 160 -13.17 -8.93 -15.84
C SER A 160 -13.67 -7.61 -16.46
N GLU A 161 -13.93 -7.59 -17.77
CA GLU A 161 -14.47 -6.41 -18.46
C GLU A 161 -15.75 -5.85 -17.79
N PRO A 162 -16.74 -6.64 -17.32
CA PRO A 162 -17.88 -6.10 -16.56
C PRO A 162 -17.51 -5.51 -15.19
N ASP A 163 -16.48 -6.01 -14.52
CA ASP A 163 -16.00 -5.40 -13.27
C ASP A 163 -15.30 -4.07 -13.56
N LEU A 164 -14.47 -4.02 -14.62
CA LEU A 164 -13.85 -2.78 -15.10
C LEU A 164 -14.90 -1.72 -15.47
N LEU A 165 -16.03 -2.12 -16.07
CA LEU A 165 -17.14 -1.22 -16.38
C LEU A 165 -17.83 -0.65 -15.12
N THR A 166 -18.01 -1.49 -14.09
CA THR A 166 -18.56 -1.06 -12.80
C THR A 166 -17.65 -0.03 -12.13
N GLU A 167 -16.35 -0.31 -12.10
CA GLU A 167 -15.35 0.60 -11.53
C GLU A 167 -15.26 1.90 -12.34
N LEU A 168 -15.23 1.81 -13.67
CA LEU A 168 -15.25 2.95 -14.59
C LEU A 168 -16.45 3.87 -14.30
N THR A 169 -17.64 3.31 -14.10
CA THR A 169 -18.86 4.07 -13.78
C THR A 169 -18.73 4.82 -12.45
N THR A 170 -18.14 4.17 -11.45
CA THR A 170 -17.92 4.76 -10.12
C THR A 170 -16.93 5.92 -10.20
N LEU A 171 -15.78 5.70 -10.85
CA LEU A 171 -14.77 6.73 -11.05
C LEU A 171 -15.29 7.87 -11.94
N MET A 172 -16.17 7.59 -12.90
CA MET A 172 -16.78 8.63 -13.73
C MET A 172 -17.68 9.57 -12.94
N GLY A 173 -18.51 9.03 -12.05
CA GLY A 173 -19.33 9.84 -11.16
C GLY A 173 -18.48 10.73 -10.25
N ARG A 174 -17.37 10.19 -9.74
CA ARG A 174 -16.39 10.94 -8.95
C ARG A 174 -15.71 12.04 -9.77
N LEU A 175 -15.25 11.73 -10.99
CA LEU A 175 -14.61 12.70 -11.86
C LEU A 175 -15.53 13.87 -12.20
N GLN A 176 -16.81 13.61 -12.49
CA GLN A 176 -17.80 14.66 -12.74
C GLN A 176 -18.03 15.54 -11.51
N TYR A 177 -18.09 14.96 -10.31
CA TYR A 177 -18.23 15.71 -9.07
C TYR A 177 -17.01 16.60 -8.81
N GLU A 178 -15.79 16.06 -8.94
CA GLU A 178 -14.54 16.80 -8.71
C GLU A 178 -14.34 17.91 -9.76
N SER A 179 -14.64 17.61 -11.03
CA SER A 179 -14.56 18.55 -12.15
C SER A 179 -15.55 19.72 -12.00
N SER A 180 -16.81 19.44 -11.65
CA SER A 180 -17.84 20.47 -11.42
C SER A 180 -17.67 21.23 -10.09
N GLY A 181 -17.06 20.60 -9.09
CA GLY A 181 -16.75 21.17 -7.77
C GLY A 181 -15.50 22.05 -7.73
N GLY A 182 -14.72 22.12 -8.81
CA GLY A 182 -13.50 22.93 -8.92
C GLY A 182 -12.25 22.29 -8.29
N ASP A 183 -12.30 21.01 -7.92
CA ASP A 183 -11.15 20.24 -7.45
C ASP A 183 -10.34 19.71 -8.64
N ALA A 184 -9.55 20.61 -9.24
CA ALA A 184 -8.72 20.27 -10.39
C ALA A 184 -7.59 19.26 -10.07
N ALA A 185 -7.19 19.12 -8.79
CA ALA A 185 -6.18 18.16 -8.39
C ALA A 185 -6.79 16.76 -8.30
N GLY A 186 -7.92 16.61 -7.58
CA GLY A 186 -8.68 15.36 -7.50
C GLY A 186 -9.15 14.87 -8.87
N ALA A 187 -9.67 15.79 -9.70
CA ALA A 187 -10.12 15.45 -11.06
C ALA A 187 -8.98 14.88 -11.94
N ARG A 188 -7.74 15.38 -11.81
CA ARG A 188 -6.59 14.85 -12.55
C ARG A 188 -6.19 13.46 -12.06
N GLU A 189 -6.24 13.23 -10.75
CA GLU A 189 -5.94 11.91 -10.15
C GLU A 189 -6.99 10.88 -10.59
N THR A 190 -8.28 11.21 -10.50
CA THR A 190 -9.36 10.34 -10.94
C THR A 190 -9.31 10.07 -12.45
N ALA A 191 -8.96 11.08 -13.26
CA ALA A 191 -8.74 10.91 -14.70
C ALA A 191 -7.57 9.96 -15.01
N ALA A 192 -6.48 9.99 -14.24
CA ALA A 192 -5.36 9.06 -14.40
C ALA A 192 -5.80 7.61 -14.14
N LYS A 193 -6.59 7.37 -13.09
CA LYS A 193 -7.16 6.04 -12.77
C LYS A 193 -8.08 5.53 -13.87
N ILE A 194 -8.93 6.39 -14.43
CA ILE A 194 -9.80 6.02 -15.56
C ILE A 194 -8.98 5.64 -16.80
N ARG A 195 -7.89 6.37 -17.10
CA ARG A 195 -7.00 6.01 -18.21
C ARG A 195 -6.29 4.68 -17.97
N SER A 196 -5.93 4.37 -16.72
CA SER A 196 -5.38 3.08 -16.34
C SER A 196 -6.33 1.92 -16.63
N ILE A 197 -7.61 2.05 -16.26
CA ILE A 197 -8.66 1.09 -16.67
C ILE A 197 -8.68 0.95 -18.19
N GLY A 198 -8.58 2.06 -18.91
CA GLY A 198 -8.58 2.08 -20.38
C GLY A 198 -7.47 1.25 -21.02
N LYS A 199 -6.32 1.06 -20.37
CA LYS A 199 -5.22 0.21 -20.86
C LYS A 199 -5.61 -1.28 -20.94
N HIS A 200 -6.56 -1.70 -20.09
CA HIS A 200 -7.04 -3.08 -20.00
C HIS A 200 -8.36 -3.30 -20.76
N MET A 201 -8.83 -2.29 -21.49
CA MET A 201 -10.05 -2.37 -22.30
C MET A 201 -9.73 -2.32 -23.80
N PRO A 202 -10.61 -2.86 -24.66
CA PRO A 202 -10.46 -2.71 -26.10
C PRO A 202 -10.39 -1.23 -26.53
N GLU A 203 -9.50 -0.88 -27.46
CA GLU A 203 -9.33 0.51 -27.92
C GLU A 203 -10.65 1.15 -28.44
N ASN A 204 -11.55 0.31 -28.97
CA ASN A 204 -12.86 0.74 -29.46
C ASN A 204 -13.80 1.30 -28.37
N ARG A 205 -13.43 1.17 -27.08
CA ARG A 205 -14.09 1.82 -25.94
C ARG A 205 -13.88 3.34 -25.90
N ARG A 206 -12.80 3.86 -26.50
CA ARG A 206 -12.49 5.29 -26.56
C ARG A 206 -12.49 5.97 -25.18
N ILE A 207 -11.86 5.35 -24.19
CA ILE A 207 -11.82 5.85 -22.80
C ILE A 207 -11.22 7.26 -22.71
N ASP A 208 -10.25 7.61 -23.56
CA ASP A 208 -9.73 8.98 -23.59
C ASP A 208 -10.79 10.02 -24.00
N SER A 209 -11.68 9.68 -24.93
CA SER A 209 -12.79 10.59 -25.31
C SER A 209 -13.76 10.81 -24.15
N LEU A 210 -13.99 9.78 -23.34
CA LEU A 210 -14.79 9.84 -22.12
C LEU A 210 -14.15 10.77 -21.08
N VAL A 211 -12.84 10.62 -20.81
CA VAL A 211 -12.09 11.47 -19.89
C VAL A 211 -12.06 12.92 -20.37
N SER A 212 -11.82 13.15 -21.67
CA SER A 212 -11.82 14.50 -22.25
C SER A 212 -13.17 15.20 -22.08
N ALA A 213 -14.28 14.49 -22.31
CA ALA A 213 -15.62 15.05 -22.14
C ALA A 213 -15.93 15.43 -20.68
N ALA A 214 -15.41 14.68 -19.71
CA ALA A 214 -15.60 14.97 -18.29
C ALA A 214 -14.77 16.16 -17.79
N MET A 215 -13.65 16.44 -18.47
CA MET A 215 -12.68 17.48 -18.07
C MET A 215 -12.81 18.79 -18.85
N ASP A 216 -13.64 18.86 -19.89
CA ASP A 216 -13.72 20.04 -20.77
C ASP A 216 -14.42 21.25 -20.15
N GLY A 217 -15.12 21.08 -19.01
CA GLY A 217 -15.75 22.16 -18.26
C GLY A 217 -16.86 22.92 -19.00
N THR A 218 -17.36 22.37 -20.12
CA THR A 218 -18.44 22.96 -20.91
C THR A 218 -19.81 22.73 -20.27
N ASN A 219 -20.82 23.51 -20.68
CA ASN A 219 -22.20 23.35 -20.18
C ASN A 219 -22.80 21.96 -20.49
N ASP A 220 -22.31 21.30 -21.54
CA ASP A 220 -22.76 19.96 -21.97
C ASP A 220 -21.81 18.82 -21.53
N SER A 221 -20.77 19.12 -20.75
CA SER A 221 -19.76 18.15 -20.28
C SER A 221 -20.39 16.91 -19.63
N ALA A 222 -21.34 17.10 -18.72
CA ALA A 222 -22.04 16.00 -18.05
C ALA A 222 -22.82 15.11 -19.03
N LYS A 223 -23.53 15.73 -19.98
CA LYS A 223 -24.31 15.02 -21.00
C LYS A 223 -23.40 14.25 -21.96
N ARG A 224 -22.32 14.88 -22.44
CA ARG A 224 -21.34 14.24 -23.33
C ARG A 224 -20.62 13.09 -22.63
N THR A 225 -20.25 13.27 -21.36
CA THR A 225 -19.64 12.22 -20.55
C THR A 225 -20.57 11.01 -20.39
N GLN A 226 -21.86 11.26 -20.11
CA GLN A 226 -22.85 10.18 -20.02
C GLN A 226 -23.00 9.43 -21.35
N LEU A 227 -23.04 10.14 -22.49
CA LEU A 227 -23.11 9.51 -23.81
C LEU A 227 -21.87 8.66 -24.11
N TYR A 228 -20.67 9.13 -23.76
CA TYR A 228 -19.47 8.31 -23.89
C TYR A 228 -19.51 7.07 -22.99
N LEU A 229 -20.02 7.16 -21.76
CA LEU A 229 -20.16 6.01 -20.87
C LEU A 229 -21.20 5.01 -21.42
N ASP A 230 -22.34 5.49 -21.88
CA ASP A 230 -23.38 4.67 -22.52
C ASP A 230 -22.84 3.98 -23.77
N ARG A 231 -21.99 4.65 -24.56
CA ARG A 231 -21.31 4.08 -25.72
C ARG A 231 -20.40 2.92 -25.31
N VAL A 232 -19.64 3.08 -24.23
CA VAL A 232 -18.77 2.01 -23.68
C VAL A 232 -19.63 0.79 -23.32
N TYR A 233 -20.78 0.97 -22.67
CA TYR A 233 -21.69 -0.15 -22.36
C TYR A 233 -22.35 -0.76 -23.60
N ALA A 234 -22.78 0.05 -24.57
CA ALA A 234 -23.41 -0.43 -25.80
C ALA A 234 -22.43 -1.27 -26.63
N MET A 235 -21.18 -0.83 -26.76
CA MET A 235 -20.11 -1.60 -27.39
C MET A 235 -19.85 -2.93 -26.65
N TYR A 236 -20.18 -3.04 -25.34
CA TYR A 236 -19.86 -4.22 -24.51
C TYR A 236 -20.91 -5.30 -24.70
N ARG A 237 -22.13 -4.85 -24.93
CA ARG A 237 -23.26 -5.70 -25.32
C ARG A 237 -23.30 -5.97 -26.83
N GLU A 238 -22.30 -5.49 -27.58
CA GLU A 238 -22.25 -5.55 -29.05
C GLU A 238 -23.49 -4.93 -29.73
N ASP A 239 -24.12 -3.94 -29.07
CA ASP A 239 -25.30 -3.23 -29.60
C ASP A 239 -24.88 -2.08 -30.51
N TYR A 240 -24.41 -2.43 -31.71
CA TYR A 240 -23.91 -1.46 -32.68
C TYR A 240 -24.99 -0.47 -33.17
N ALA A 241 -26.27 -0.87 -33.14
CA ALA A 241 -27.38 0.03 -33.48
C ALA A 241 -27.50 1.15 -32.45
N ARG A 242 -27.40 0.82 -31.16
CA ARG A 242 -27.38 1.83 -30.08
C ARG A 242 -26.11 2.70 -30.14
N VAL A 243 -24.95 2.11 -30.46
CA VAL A 243 -23.70 2.87 -30.64
C VAL A 243 -23.86 3.93 -31.72
N GLN A 244 -24.46 3.59 -32.87
CA GLN A 244 -24.67 4.54 -33.97
C GLN A 244 -25.55 5.73 -33.55
N VAL A 245 -26.63 5.47 -32.79
CA VAL A 245 -27.50 6.53 -32.27
C VAL A 245 -26.72 7.43 -31.30
N ILE A 246 -25.95 6.85 -30.38
CA ILE A 246 -25.15 7.61 -29.41
C ILE A 246 -24.08 8.45 -30.12
N GLU A 247 -23.44 7.94 -31.17
CA GLU A 247 -22.44 8.71 -31.93
C GLU A 247 -23.07 9.94 -32.62
N GLN A 248 -24.28 9.81 -33.17
CA GLN A 248 -25.02 10.96 -33.70
C GLN A 248 -25.32 12.00 -32.62
N GLU A 249 -25.76 11.56 -31.43
CA GLU A 249 -26.03 12.47 -30.29
C GLU A 249 -24.75 13.17 -29.81
N ILE A 250 -23.59 12.50 -29.83
CA ILE A 250 -22.29 13.09 -29.48
C ILE A 250 -21.86 14.14 -30.51
N ASP A 251 -22.03 13.85 -31.80
CA ASP A 251 -21.67 14.77 -32.89
C ASP A 251 -22.51 16.05 -32.85
N GLU A 252 -23.82 15.92 -32.61
CA GLU A 252 -24.73 17.06 -32.45
C GLU A 252 -24.32 18.00 -31.31
N LEU A 253 -23.82 17.45 -30.19
CA LEU A 253 -23.36 18.23 -29.03
C LEU A 253 -21.95 18.81 -29.19
N THR A 254 -21.19 18.36 -30.19
CA THR A 254 -19.81 18.84 -30.44
C THR A 254 -19.77 19.89 -31.56
N LEU A 255 -20.82 19.97 -32.37
CA LEU A 255 -20.97 20.93 -33.49
C LEU A 255 -21.75 22.22 -33.12
N GLY A 256 -22.37 22.29 -31.94
CA GLY A 256 -23.08 23.46 -31.41
C GLY A 256 -22.21 24.35 -30.54
#